data_AF-Q38VR4-F1
#
_entry.id   AF-Q38VR4-F1
#
_cell.length_a   1.000
_cell.length_b   1.000
_cell.length_c   1.000
_cell.angle_alpha   90.00
_cell.angle_beta   90.00
_cell.angle_gamma   90.00
#
_symmetry.space_group_name_H-M   'P 1'
#
loop_
_entity.id
_entity.type
_entity.pdbx_description
1 polymer ?
#
loop_
_entity_poly.entity_id
_entity_poly.type
_entity_poly.pdbx_seq_one_letter_code
_entity_poly.pdbx_strand_id
1 'polypeptide(L)'
;MQKQLMKIMQLRYWKYLVGLFVIIVGLQGMRSMTVVDKWQSSDQYYHSEQFIKDFKQHPKLYLQEDRKGHPKKQSLEAYRLEANPVFEPTHEAGFMIYSPTIIVLVMIVFGAGLLIFANDRRTNFDTFLFSLESSRRRLYWTKLGYGIGTLLSSLLIGDVIYYSVLKLKIDASYVQLNIPTLIQREIGSLVLMLGIFTIGCLIGLLIGKLPTLIIGGLGFICSLSFAITSMSDTRSFVMSRGSEQYSIHSDSNGGLLTKLLTMGNGQYRLYRNQQQTGLIIGLFVVTCLLLWGGAWIYKRLSLENKNQLVQIAGFKKPLVVIGTLYLAWLFGMNGVFSRQPYELLANHEKIVLVWVILRNIVIIGIIGWLYTERPWQRFKNRRLS
;
A
#
# COMPACT_ATOMS: atom_id res chain seq x y z
N MET A 1 -30.59 12.23 -19.96
CA MET A 1 -30.19 11.55 -18.70
C MET A 1 -28.69 11.40 -18.45
N GLN A 2 -27.86 10.82 -19.34
CA GLN A 2 -26.42 10.60 -19.05
C GLN A 2 -25.68 11.89 -18.64
N LYS A 3 -25.91 12.96 -19.40
CA LYS A 3 -25.34 14.29 -19.13
C LYS A 3 -25.81 14.86 -17.78
N GLN A 4 -27.07 14.63 -17.40
CA GLN A 4 -27.61 15.07 -16.11
C GLN A 4 -26.98 14.32 -14.94
N LEU A 5 -26.85 13.00 -15.02
CA LEU A 5 -26.17 12.19 -14.00
C LEU A 5 -24.71 12.66 -13.82
N MET A 6 -23.99 12.88 -14.93
CA MET A 6 -22.61 13.38 -14.88
C MET A 6 -22.53 14.75 -14.20
N LYS A 7 -23.45 15.67 -14.51
CA LYS A 7 -23.52 17.01 -13.89
C LYS A 7 -23.79 16.93 -12.39
N ILE A 8 -24.71 16.06 -11.97
CA ILE A 8 -24.99 15.80 -10.54
C ILE A 8 -23.74 15.29 -9.83
N MET A 9 -23.08 14.27 -10.39
CA MET A 9 -21.88 13.68 -9.80
C MET A 9 -20.73 14.71 -9.72
N GLN A 10 -20.55 15.50 -10.77
CA GLN A 10 -19.56 16.57 -10.79
C GLN A 10 -19.84 17.60 -9.68
N LEU A 11 -21.05 18.16 -9.62
CA LEU A 11 -21.40 19.15 -8.60
C LEU A 11 -21.21 18.62 -7.18
N ARG A 12 -21.53 17.34 -6.97
CA ARG A 12 -21.38 16.68 -5.67
C ARG A 12 -19.93 16.48 -5.27
N TYR A 13 -19.10 15.94 -6.17
CA TYR A 13 -17.77 15.45 -5.79
C TYR A 13 -16.61 16.38 -6.14
N TRP A 14 -16.79 17.39 -7.00
CA TRP A 14 -15.65 18.11 -7.58
C TRP A 14 -14.68 18.66 -6.54
N LYS A 15 -15.17 19.24 -5.42
CA LYS A 15 -14.31 19.78 -4.35
C LYS A 15 -13.44 18.69 -3.73
N TYR A 16 -14.02 17.52 -3.47
CA TYR A 16 -13.29 16.39 -2.89
C TYR A 16 -12.29 15.79 -3.90
N LEU A 17 -12.66 15.73 -5.18
CA LEU A 17 -11.78 15.22 -6.24
C LEU A 17 -10.61 16.17 -6.48
N VAL A 18 -10.86 17.48 -6.58
CA VAL A 18 -9.80 18.49 -6.71
C VAL A 18 -8.91 18.50 -5.46
N GLY A 19 -9.49 18.43 -4.26
CA GLY A 19 -8.72 18.32 -3.03
C GLY A 19 -7.81 17.09 -3.02
N LEU A 20 -8.34 15.92 -3.36
CA LEU A 20 -7.56 14.69 -3.48
C LEU A 20 -6.44 14.83 -4.51
N PHE A 21 -6.75 15.39 -5.68
CA PHE A 21 -5.79 15.63 -6.75
C PHE A 21 -4.63 16.51 -6.28
N VAL A 22 -4.93 17.67 -5.68
CA VAL A 22 -3.93 18.63 -5.20
C VAL A 22 -3.07 18.01 -4.09
N ILE A 23 -3.68 17.24 -3.18
CA ILE A 23 -2.94 16.57 -2.10
C ILE A 23 -1.96 15.53 -2.66
N ILE A 24 -2.41 14.67 -3.57
CA ILE A 24 -1.55 13.63 -4.16
C ILE A 24 -0.41 14.25 -4.96
N VAL A 25 -0.71 15.24 -5.81
CA VAL A 25 0.31 15.96 -6.60
C VAL A 25 1.28 16.71 -5.67
N GLY A 26 0.77 17.35 -4.61
CA GLY A 26 1.56 18.05 -3.61
C GLY A 26 2.53 17.11 -2.86
N LEU A 27 2.08 15.91 -2.50
CA LEU A 27 2.94 14.89 -1.88
C LEU A 27 4.09 14.47 -2.81
N GLN A 28 3.83 14.34 -4.11
CA GLN A 28 4.87 14.02 -5.09
C GLN A 28 5.84 15.19 -5.31
N GLY A 29 5.36 16.44 -5.24
CA GLY A 29 6.21 17.63 -5.22
C GLY A 29 7.09 17.74 -3.97
N MET A 30 6.54 17.46 -2.78
CA MET A 30 7.34 17.41 -1.54
C MET A 30 8.40 16.31 -1.60
N ARG A 31 8.04 15.15 -2.18
CA ARG A 31 8.98 14.05 -2.44
C ARG A 31 10.14 14.50 -3.34
N SER A 32 9.88 15.19 -4.45
CA SER A 32 10.98 15.63 -5.34
C SER A 32 11.91 16.62 -4.65
N MET A 33 11.38 17.58 -3.90
CA MET A 33 12.21 18.52 -3.13
C MET A 33 13.07 17.79 -2.10
N THR A 34 12.50 16.84 -1.36
CA THR A 34 13.26 16.04 -0.38
C THR A 34 14.43 15.29 -1.03
N VAL A 35 14.24 14.78 -2.25
CA VAL A 35 15.31 14.10 -2.99
C VAL A 35 16.36 15.07 -3.46
N VAL A 36 15.95 16.22 -4.02
CA VAL A 36 16.89 17.26 -4.47
C VAL A 36 17.72 17.78 -3.30
N ASP A 37 17.10 18.11 -2.17
CA ASP A 37 17.80 18.66 -1.01
C ASP A 37 18.81 17.67 -0.44
N LYS A 38 18.45 16.37 -0.38
CA LYS A 38 19.38 15.30 0.00
C LYS A 38 20.55 15.19 -0.97
N TRP A 39 20.27 15.18 -2.28
CA TRP A 39 21.31 15.09 -3.30
C TRP A 39 22.24 16.30 -3.27
N GLN A 40 21.70 17.51 -3.14
CA GLN A 40 22.47 18.76 -3.05
C GLN A 40 23.36 18.81 -1.81
N SER A 41 22.84 18.34 -0.66
CA SER A 41 23.63 18.21 0.57
C SER A 41 24.83 17.26 0.39
N SER A 42 24.59 16.09 -0.22
CA SER A 42 25.66 15.15 -0.57
C SER A 42 26.65 15.77 -1.58
N ASP A 43 26.15 16.48 -2.59
CA ASP A 43 26.97 17.10 -3.62
C ASP A 43 27.87 18.20 -3.04
N GLN A 44 27.34 19.04 -2.15
CA GLN A 44 28.11 20.04 -1.41
C GLN A 44 29.22 19.41 -0.58
N TYR A 45 28.95 18.28 0.07
CA TYR A 45 29.97 17.54 0.82
C TYR A 45 31.11 17.07 -0.11
N TYR A 46 30.78 16.43 -1.24
CA TYR A 46 31.79 15.95 -2.20
C TYR A 46 32.54 17.08 -2.94
N HIS A 47 32.01 18.31 -2.91
CA HIS A 47 32.67 19.52 -3.42
C HIS A 47 33.40 20.33 -2.33
N SER A 48 33.30 19.93 -1.06
CA SER A 48 33.97 20.62 0.04
C SER A 48 35.50 20.47 -0.03
N GLU A 49 36.22 21.49 0.44
CA GLU A 49 37.69 21.45 0.53
C GLU A 49 38.17 20.29 1.41
N GLN A 50 37.43 20.01 2.48
CA GLN A 50 37.72 18.92 3.41
C GLN A 50 37.70 17.57 2.68
N PHE A 51 36.64 17.29 1.91
CA PHE A 51 36.56 16.06 1.14
C PHE A 51 37.65 15.97 0.07
N ILE A 52 37.88 17.04 -0.68
CA ILE A 52 38.90 17.06 -1.75
C ILE A 52 40.30 16.80 -1.17
N LYS A 53 40.62 17.40 -0.02
CA LYS A 53 41.90 17.19 0.67
C LYS A 53 42.04 15.74 1.13
N ASP A 54 41.00 15.19 1.75
CA ASP A 54 41.02 13.82 2.27
C ASP A 54 41.10 12.78 1.14
N PHE A 55 40.36 12.97 0.05
CA PHE A 55 40.42 12.11 -1.13
C PHE A 55 41.82 12.08 -1.77
N LYS A 56 42.50 13.24 -1.82
CA LYS A 56 43.87 13.34 -2.36
C LYS A 56 44.91 12.72 -1.44
N GLN A 57 44.74 12.85 -0.12
CA GLN A 57 45.67 12.30 0.88
C GLN A 57 45.50 10.79 1.07
N HIS A 58 44.26 10.31 0.99
CA HIS A 58 43.89 8.92 1.26
C HIS A 58 43.03 8.30 0.15
N PRO A 59 43.48 8.28 -1.12
CA PRO A 59 42.67 7.79 -2.25
C PRO A 59 42.26 6.32 -2.10
N LYS A 60 43.04 5.52 -1.37
CA LYS A 60 42.74 4.10 -1.10
C LYS A 60 41.47 3.88 -0.26
N LEU A 61 41.03 4.89 0.52
CA LEU A 61 39.79 4.80 1.31
C LEU A 61 38.53 4.91 0.43
N TYR A 62 38.67 5.49 -0.76
CA TYR A 62 37.56 5.87 -1.62
C TYR A 62 37.51 5.07 -2.92
N LEU A 63 38.67 4.65 -3.44
CA LEU A 63 38.79 3.96 -4.71
C LEU A 63 38.81 2.44 -4.48
N GLN A 64 37.88 1.73 -5.12
CA GLN A 64 37.89 0.26 -5.14
C GLN A 64 39.18 -0.26 -5.79
N GLU A 65 39.69 -1.38 -5.29
CA GLU A 65 40.82 -2.07 -5.90
C GLU A 65 40.38 -2.81 -7.17
N ASP A 66 41.25 -2.81 -8.18
CA ASP A 66 41.07 -3.60 -9.40
C ASP A 66 41.30 -5.09 -9.14
N ARG A 67 41.11 -5.94 -10.17
CA ARG A 67 41.32 -7.40 -10.07
C ARG A 67 42.77 -7.79 -9.69
N LYS A 68 43.71 -6.85 -9.68
CA LYS A 68 45.12 -7.04 -9.33
C LYS A 68 45.47 -6.41 -7.97
N GLY A 69 44.49 -5.90 -7.22
CA GLY A 69 44.70 -5.28 -5.90
C GLY A 69 45.23 -3.84 -5.96
N HIS A 70 45.16 -3.16 -7.12
CA HIS A 70 45.57 -1.77 -7.24
C HIS A 70 44.36 -0.83 -7.19
N PRO A 71 44.42 0.33 -6.50
CA PRO A 71 43.34 1.30 -6.51
C PRO A 71 43.02 1.68 -7.95
N LYS A 72 41.76 1.49 -8.35
CA LYS A 72 41.28 1.84 -9.69
C LYS A 72 41.58 3.32 -9.93
N LYS A 73 42.32 3.65 -11.00
CA LYS A 73 42.61 5.04 -11.37
C LYS A 73 41.33 5.72 -11.85
N GLN A 74 40.60 6.32 -10.92
CA GLN A 74 39.38 7.09 -11.18
C GLN A 74 39.62 8.55 -10.82
N SER A 75 39.18 9.47 -11.68
CA SER A 75 39.24 10.90 -11.40
C SER A 75 38.28 11.25 -10.27
N LEU A 76 38.53 12.37 -9.58
CA LEU A 76 37.63 12.91 -8.55
C LEU A 76 36.21 13.12 -9.10
N GLU A 77 36.08 13.62 -10.33
CA GLU A 77 34.78 13.80 -11.00
C GLU A 77 34.06 12.46 -11.25
N ALA A 78 34.78 11.45 -11.73
CA ALA A 78 34.21 10.12 -11.94
C ALA A 78 33.81 9.47 -10.60
N TYR A 79 34.54 9.73 -9.52
CA TYR A 79 34.15 9.28 -8.17
C TYR A 79 32.87 9.99 -7.71
N ARG A 80 32.75 11.31 -7.87
CA ARG A 80 31.55 12.08 -7.48
C ARG A 80 30.28 11.54 -8.13
N LEU A 81 30.34 11.25 -9.44
CA LEU A 81 29.22 10.69 -10.19
C LEU A 81 28.79 9.31 -9.65
N GLU A 82 29.75 8.47 -9.25
CA GLU A 82 29.48 7.14 -8.70
C GLU A 82 29.01 7.18 -7.23
N ALA A 83 29.52 8.15 -6.46
CA ALA A 83 29.26 8.28 -5.03
C ALA A 83 27.94 9.01 -4.71
N ASN A 84 27.44 9.85 -5.63
CA ASN A 84 26.20 10.61 -5.44
C ASN A 84 25.15 10.39 -6.56
N PRO A 85 24.79 9.15 -6.91
CA PRO A 85 23.78 8.91 -7.94
C PRO A 85 22.40 9.35 -7.42
N VAL A 86 21.61 10.00 -8.28
CA VAL A 86 20.21 10.29 -7.94
C VAL A 86 19.41 8.99 -7.78
N PHE A 87 19.75 7.97 -8.57
CA PHE A 87 19.08 6.67 -8.63
C PHE A 87 19.99 5.54 -8.13
N GLU A 88 19.86 5.17 -6.86
CA GLU A 88 20.69 4.15 -6.19
C GLU A 88 20.18 2.71 -6.36
N PRO A 89 21.05 1.70 -6.48
CA PRO A 89 20.63 0.30 -6.47
C PRO A 89 20.11 -0.15 -5.09
N THR A 90 18.78 -0.19 -4.91
CA THR A 90 18.15 -0.71 -3.68
C THR A 90 18.02 -2.23 -3.68
N HIS A 91 18.59 -2.87 -2.67
CA HIS A 91 18.54 -4.32 -2.44
C HIS A 91 17.59 -4.67 -1.29
N GLU A 92 16.30 -4.34 -1.45
CA GLU A 92 15.30 -4.63 -0.41
C GLU A 92 14.90 -6.11 -0.41
N ALA A 93 15.00 -6.73 0.77
CA ALA A 93 14.48 -8.07 1.05
C ALA A 93 13.24 -7.97 1.94
N GLY A 94 12.15 -8.64 1.54
CA GLY A 94 10.89 -8.64 2.30
C GLY A 94 10.07 -7.36 2.14
N PHE A 95 8.95 -7.30 2.87
CA PHE A 95 8.01 -6.17 2.80
C PHE A 95 8.19 -5.18 3.96
N MET A 96 8.52 -3.93 3.65
CA MET A 96 8.54 -2.80 4.59
C MET A 96 8.23 -1.48 3.89
N ILE A 97 7.59 -0.55 4.61
CA ILE A 97 7.36 0.82 4.13
C ILE A 97 8.20 1.77 4.98
N TYR A 98 9.28 2.29 4.40
CA TYR A 98 10.27 3.11 5.13
C TYR A 98 10.02 4.62 5.04
N SER A 99 9.18 5.07 4.11
CA SER A 99 8.95 6.50 3.86
C SER A 99 7.66 6.99 4.53
N PRO A 100 7.73 7.95 5.49
CA PRO A 100 6.54 8.57 6.06
C PRO A 100 5.58 9.14 5.01
N THR A 101 6.13 9.74 3.94
CA THR A 101 5.33 10.32 2.86
C THR A 101 4.53 9.24 2.10
N ILE A 102 5.07 8.03 1.94
CA ILE A 102 4.33 6.91 1.33
C ILE A 102 3.25 6.41 2.26
N ILE A 103 3.53 6.31 3.56
CA ILE A 103 2.52 5.92 4.55
C ILE A 103 1.34 6.89 4.45
N VAL A 104 1.62 8.20 4.43
CA VAL A 104 0.60 9.24 4.25
C VAL A 104 -0.14 9.09 2.92
N LEU A 105 0.58 8.86 1.81
CA LEU A 105 -0.04 8.65 0.49
C LEU A 105 -0.97 7.44 0.47
N VAL A 106 -0.52 6.28 0.98
CA VAL A 106 -1.32 5.05 1.09
C VAL A 106 -2.57 5.30 1.93
N MET A 107 -2.44 6.00 3.06
CA MET A 107 -3.55 6.35 3.94
C MET A 107 -4.57 7.27 3.26
N ILE A 108 -4.10 8.25 2.47
CA ILE A 108 -4.97 9.15 1.70
C ILE A 108 -5.70 8.39 0.59
N VAL A 109 -4.99 7.55 -0.17
CA VAL A 109 -5.57 6.75 -1.26
C VAL A 109 -6.61 5.77 -0.71
N PHE A 110 -6.27 5.04 0.35
CA PHE A 110 -7.18 4.13 1.03
C PHE A 110 -8.38 4.87 1.63
N GLY A 111 -8.13 5.98 2.32
CA GLY A 111 -9.15 6.84 2.92
C GLY A 111 -10.12 7.43 1.90
N ALA A 112 -9.62 7.88 0.75
CA ALA A 112 -10.44 8.33 -0.37
C ALA A 112 -11.37 7.22 -0.87
N GLY A 113 -10.85 6.00 -1.00
CA GLY A 113 -11.65 4.82 -1.33
C GLY A 113 -12.74 4.55 -0.29
N LEU A 114 -12.40 4.53 1.00
CA LEU A 114 -13.37 4.35 2.08
C LEU A 114 -14.50 5.38 2.04
N LEU A 115 -14.13 6.65 1.88
CA LEU A 115 -15.05 7.77 1.99
C LEU A 115 -15.96 7.92 0.78
N ILE A 116 -15.56 7.44 -0.41
CA ILE A 116 -16.34 7.64 -1.64
C ILE A 116 -17.78 7.15 -1.46
N PHE A 117 -17.99 5.97 -0.87
CA PHE A 117 -19.33 5.43 -0.60
C PHE A 117 -19.84 5.78 0.79
N ALA A 118 -18.98 5.80 1.80
CA ALA A 118 -19.40 6.07 3.17
C ALA A 118 -19.95 7.49 3.37
N ASN A 119 -19.39 8.49 2.66
CA ASN A 119 -19.81 9.88 2.79
C ASN A 119 -21.24 10.10 2.26
N ASP A 120 -21.59 9.52 1.12
CA ASP A 120 -22.93 9.68 0.56
C ASP A 120 -24.01 9.01 1.37
N ARG A 121 -23.68 7.85 1.94
CA ARG A 121 -24.53 7.22 2.93
C ARG A 121 -24.74 8.18 4.11
N ARG A 122 -23.66 8.74 4.67
CA ARG A 122 -23.75 9.64 5.82
C ARG A 122 -24.61 10.87 5.57
N THR A 123 -24.51 11.48 4.39
CA THR A 123 -25.29 12.69 4.07
C THR A 123 -26.65 12.39 3.44
N ASN A 124 -27.13 11.14 3.49
CA ASN A 124 -28.38 10.72 2.82
C ASN A 124 -28.41 10.93 1.30
N PHE A 125 -27.26 11.14 0.66
CA PHE A 125 -27.20 11.34 -0.79
C PHE A 125 -27.51 10.06 -1.56
N ASP A 126 -27.26 8.88 -0.97
CA ASP A 126 -27.67 7.59 -1.54
C ASP A 126 -29.19 7.52 -1.77
N THR A 127 -30.00 8.10 -0.90
CA THR A 127 -31.47 8.13 -1.07
C THR A 127 -31.85 8.89 -2.34
N PHE A 128 -31.23 10.06 -2.55
CA PHE A 128 -31.40 10.84 -3.78
C PHE A 128 -30.86 10.10 -5.01
N LEU A 129 -29.68 9.46 -4.91
CA LEU A 129 -29.13 8.70 -6.03
C LEU A 129 -30.02 7.51 -6.42
N PHE A 130 -30.64 6.85 -5.45
CA PHE A 130 -31.51 5.70 -5.69
C PHE A 130 -32.92 6.09 -6.13
N SER A 131 -33.34 7.34 -5.96
CA SER A 131 -34.59 7.85 -6.54
C SER A 131 -34.44 8.26 -8.00
N LEU A 132 -33.21 8.34 -8.53
CA LEU A 132 -32.99 8.58 -9.95
C LEU A 132 -33.39 7.34 -10.76
N GLU A 133 -33.92 7.55 -11.98
CA GLU A 133 -34.23 6.49 -12.95
C GLU A 133 -32.99 5.72 -13.46
N SER A 134 -31.78 6.12 -13.04
CA SER A 134 -30.54 5.48 -13.45
C SER A 134 -30.32 4.16 -12.72
N SER A 135 -29.91 3.12 -13.45
CA SER A 135 -29.61 1.82 -12.84
C SER A 135 -28.48 1.90 -11.80
N ARG A 136 -28.58 1.08 -10.74
CA ARG A 136 -27.57 1.00 -9.65
C ARG A 136 -26.17 0.73 -10.19
N ARG A 137 -26.04 -0.13 -11.20
CA ARG A 137 -24.77 -0.43 -11.88
C ARG A 137 -24.19 0.83 -12.52
N ARG A 138 -25.01 1.63 -13.19
CA ARG A 138 -24.56 2.87 -13.82
C ARG A 138 -24.09 3.90 -12.81
N LEU A 139 -24.83 4.07 -11.70
CA LEU A 139 -24.45 4.96 -10.61
C LEU A 139 -23.07 4.58 -10.04
N TYR A 140 -22.87 3.29 -9.78
CA TYR A 140 -21.61 2.75 -9.27
C TYR A 140 -20.41 3.07 -10.18
N TRP A 141 -20.49 2.67 -11.46
CA TRP A 141 -19.37 2.86 -12.39
C TRP A 141 -19.10 4.34 -12.71
N THR A 142 -20.14 5.16 -12.78
CA THR A 142 -19.96 6.61 -12.99
C THR A 142 -19.18 7.23 -11.83
N LYS A 143 -19.57 6.89 -10.61
CA LYS A 143 -18.93 7.39 -9.39
C LYS A 143 -17.49 6.90 -9.25
N LEU A 144 -17.25 5.61 -9.47
CA LEU A 144 -15.89 5.06 -9.46
C LEU A 144 -15.03 5.63 -10.58
N GLY A 145 -15.60 5.89 -11.76
CA GLY A 145 -14.86 6.52 -12.86
C GLY A 145 -14.27 7.87 -12.46
N TYR A 146 -15.02 8.71 -11.73
CA TYR A 146 -14.48 9.96 -11.18
C TYR A 146 -13.37 9.72 -10.14
N GLY A 147 -13.57 8.79 -9.20
CA GLY A 147 -12.56 8.49 -8.18
C GLY A 147 -11.27 7.92 -8.76
N ILE A 148 -11.38 6.87 -9.58
CA ILE A 148 -10.26 6.22 -10.26
C ILE A 148 -9.58 7.19 -11.23
N GLY A 149 -10.35 7.94 -12.02
CA GLY A 149 -9.79 8.91 -12.96
C GLY A 149 -9.00 10.01 -12.24
N THR A 150 -9.50 10.51 -11.10
CA THR A 150 -8.80 11.48 -10.26
C THR A 150 -7.52 10.89 -9.66
N LEU A 151 -7.61 9.67 -9.10
CA LEU A 151 -6.46 8.96 -8.54
C LEU A 151 -5.35 8.78 -9.60
N LEU A 152 -5.68 8.17 -10.74
CA LEU A 152 -4.70 7.88 -11.79
C LEU A 152 -4.11 9.16 -12.38
N SER A 153 -4.93 10.17 -12.68
CA SER A 153 -4.43 11.45 -13.21
C SER A 153 -3.53 12.17 -12.22
N SER A 154 -3.88 12.19 -10.93
CA SER A 154 -3.06 12.83 -9.89
C SER A 154 -1.72 12.12 -9.67
N LEU A 155 -1.69 10.78 -9.71
CA LEU A 155 -0.45 10.01 -9.61
C LEU A 155 0.44 10.26 -10.84
N LEU A 156 -0.11 10.11 -12.05
CA LEU A 156 0.63 10.33 -13.30
C LEU A 156 1.19 11.76 -13.42
N ILE A 157 0.37 12.78 -13.13
CA ILE A 157 0.82 14.18 -13.17
C ILE A 157 1.85 14.45 -12.06
N GLY A 158 1.64 13.87 -10.88
CA GLY A 158 2.61 13.93 -9.78
C GLY A 158 3.95 13.32 -10.16
N ASP A 159 3.98 12.18 -10.84
CA ASP A 159 5.22 11.53 -11.31
C ASP A 159 5.90 12.36 -12.41
N VAL A 160 5.14 12.96 -13.33
CA VAL A 160 5.68 13.88 -14.33
C VAL A 160 6.35 15.08 -13.67
N ILE A 161 5.70 15.69 -12.67
CA ILE A 161 6.28 16.80 -11.88
C ILE A 161 7.53 16.32 -11.15
N TYR A 162 7.48 15.15 -10.52
CA TYR A 162 8.59 14.57 -9.79
C TYR A 162 9.85 14.47 -10.66
N TYR A 163 9.76 13.77 -11.80
CA TYR A 163 10.90 13.60 -12.70
C TYR A 163 11.34 14.90 -13.38
N SER A 164 10.42 15.83 -13.64
CA SER A 164 10.76 17.15 -14.19
C SER A 164 11.59 17.97 -13.21
N VAL A 165 11.20 17.99 -11.92
CA VAL A 165 11.96 18.70 -10.88
C VAL A 165 13.38 18.12 -10.74
N LEU A 166 13.52 16.78 -10.76
CA LEU A 166 14.84 16.15 -10.71
C LEU A 166 15.73 16.59 -11.87
N LYS A 167 15.21 16.58 -13.10
CA LYS A 167 15.96 17.02 -14.29
C LYS A 167 16.31 18.51 -14.30
N LEU A 168 15.48 19.35 -13.69
CA LEU A 168 15.69 20.80 -13.67
C LEU A 168 16.66 21.26 -12.57
N LYS A 169 16.69 20.55 -11.44
CA LYS A 169 17.47 20.95 -10.27
C LYS A 169 18.77 20.17 -10.06
N ILE A 170 18.95 19.05 -10.74
CA ILE A 170 20.13 18.20 -10.64
C ILE A 170 20.77 18.09 -12.02
N ASP A 171 22.10 18.14 -12.07
CA ASP A 171 22.84 18.02 -13.32
C ASP A 171 22.51 16.68 -14.01
N ALA A 172 22.28 16.74 -15.32
CA ALA A 172 21.90 15.62 -16.16
C ALA A 172 22.88 14.44 -16.07
N SER A 173 24.15 14.67 -15.75
CA SER A 173 25.15 13.61 -15.55
C SER A 173 24.80 12.66 -14.40
N TYR A 174 24.10 13.16 -13.37
CA TYR A 174 23.67 12.37 -12.20
C TYR A 174 22.26 11.79 -12.35
N VAL A 175 21.45 12.33 -13.27
CA VAL A 175 20.07 11.90 -13.55
C VAL A 175 20.05 10.87 -14.69
N GLN A 176 20.66 9.71 -14.46
CA GLN A 176 20.70 8.62 -15.44
C GLN A 176 19.40 7.80 -15.41
N LEU A 177 18.45 8.14 -16.30
CA LEU A 177 17.14 7.49 -16.37
C LEU A 177 17.13 6.25 -17.27
N ASN A 178 16.82 5.10 -16.69
CA ASN A 178 16.47 3.87 -17.41
C ASN A 178 14.95 3.79 -17.63
N ILE A 179 14.49 4.31 -18.78
CA ILE A 179 13.06 4.42 -19.14
C ILE A 179 12.29 3.09 -19.03
N PRO A 180 12.79 1.94 -19.52
CA PRO A 180 12.10 0.67 -19.32
C PRO A 180 11.84 0.31 -17.86
N THR A 181 12.83 0.45 -16.99
CA THR A 181 12.68 0.13 -15.56
C THR A 181 11.76 1.12 -14.85
N LEU A 182 11.80 2.38 -15.28
CA LEU A 182 10.91 3.43 -14.80
C LEU A 182 9.44 3.08 -15.12
N ILE A 183 9.13 2.77 -16.37
CA ILE A 183 7.76 2.41 -16.79
C ILE A 183 7.27 1.19 -16.00
N GLN A 184 8.13 0.17 -15.82
CA GLN A 184 7.81 -1.01 -15.03
C GLN A 184 7.39 -0.64 -13.62
N ARG A 185 8.16 0.25 -12.95
CA ARG A 185 7.88 0.72 -11.61
C ARG A 185 6.56 1.46 -11.52
N GLU A 186 6.36 2.45 -12.40
CA GLU A 186 5.18 3.31 -12.32
C GLU A 186 3.90 2.53 -12.60
N ILE A 187 3.90 1.62 -13.58
CA ILE A 187 2.76 0.72 -13.81
C ILE A 187 2.48 -0.14 -12.58
N GLY A 188 3.52 -0.75 -11.98
CA GLY A 188 3.36 -1.59 -10.80
C GLY A 188 2.80 -0.80 -9.59
N SER A 189 3.29 0.42 -9.38
CA SER A 189 2.83 1.30 -8.30
C SER A 189 1.39 1.76 -8.52
N LEU A 190 1.02 2.13 -9.75
CA LEU A 190 -0.34 2.50 -10.12
C LEU A 190 -1.33 1.35 -9.88
N VAL A 191 -0.97 0.12 -10.29
CA VAL A 191 -1.80 -1.08 -10.06
C VAL A 191 -1.99 -1.32 -8.56
N LEU A 192 -0.91 -1.20 -7.77
CA LEU A 192 -0.97 -1.40 -6.32
C LEU A 192 -1.83 -0.32 -5.63
N MET A 193 -1.65 0.95 -5.98
CA MET A 193 -2.44 2.07 -5.45
C MET A 193 -3.92 1.94 -5.84
N LEU A 194 -4.23 1.51 -7.06
CA LEU A 194 -5.59 1.22 -7.48
C LEU A 194 -6.21 0.07 -6.68
N GLY A 195 -5.43 -0.97 -6.39
CA GLY A 195 -5.83 -2.07 -5.51
C GLY A 195 -6.18 -1.58 -4.11
N ILE A 196 -5.31 -0.78 -3.49
CA ILE A 196 -5.53 -0.18 -2.17
C ILE A 196 -6.80 0.69 -2.15
N PHE A 197 -6.97 1.56 -3.14
CA PHE A 197 -8.17 2.38 -3.31
C PHE A 197 -9.44 1.52 -3.42
N THR A 198 -9.37 0.44 -4.20
CA THR A 198 -10.50 -0.47 -4.42
C THR A 198 -10.87 -1.23 -3.15
N ILE A 199 -9.89 -1.68 -2.36
CA ILE A 199 -10.14 -2.30 -1.06
C ILE A 199 -10.82 -1.29 -0.13
N GLY A 200 -10.35 -0.04 -0.11
CA GLY A 200 -11.03 1.06 0.60
C GLY A 200 -12.49 1.21 0.17
N CYS A 201 -12.76 1.25 -1.14
CA CYS A 201 -14.13 1.32 -1.68
C CYS A 201 -15.01 0.19 -1.18
N LEU A 202 -14.52 -1.05 -1.19
CA LEU A 202 -15.26 -2.22 -0.74
C LEU A 202 -15.57 -2.17 0.76
N ILE A 203 -14.60 -1.78 1.59
CA ILE A 203 -14.81 -1.64 3.03
C ILE A 203 -15.84 -0.52 3.29
N GLY A 204 -15.76 0.61 2.57
CA GLY A 204 -16.73 1.70 2.62
C GLY A 204 -18.14 1.28 2.23
N LEU A 205 -18.27 0.37 1.26
CA LEU A 205 -19.54 -0.24 0.86
C LEU A 205 -20.08 -1.22 1.88
N LEU A 206 -19.24 -1.99 2.56
CA LEU A 206 -19.70 -3.06 3.44
C LEU A 206 -20.04 -2.57 4.85
N ILE A 207 -19.23 -1.70 5.43
CA ILE A 207 -19.37 -1.28 6.83
C ILE A 207 -20.26 -0.04 6.93
N GLY A 208 -21.39 -0.16 7.62
CA GLY A 208 -22.41 0.89 7.78
C GLY A 208 -22.05 1.98 8.79
N LYS A 209 -21.57 1.57 9.97
CA LYS A 209 -21.29 2.46 11.10
C LYS A 209 -19.96 3.18 10.95
N LEU A 210 -19.97 4.51 11.06
CA LEU A 210 -18.77 5.33 10.90
C LEU A 210 -17.63 5.00 11.88
N PRO A 211 -17.86 4.83 13.20
CA PRO A 211 -16.75 4.48 14.11
C PRO A 211 -16.11 3.13 13.76
N THR A 212 -16.94 2.13 13.43
CA THR A 212 -16.46 0.81 12.98
C THR A 212 -15.71 0.90 11.66
N LEU A 213 -16.17 1.75 10.73
CA LEU A 213 -15.51 1.98 9.44
C LEU A 213 -14.14 2.63 9.63
N ILE A 214 -14.03 3.66 10.47
CA ILE A 214 -12.77 4.38 10.71
C ILE A 214 -11.81 3.46 11.46
N ILE A 215 -12.19 2.92 12.61
CA ILE A 215 -11.31 2.07 13.43
C ILE A 215 -10.95 0.79 12.67
N GLY A 216 -11.94 0.14 12.06
CA GLY A 216 -11.73 -1.11 11.31
C GLY A 216 -10.94 -0.89 10.02
N GLY A 217 -11.23 0.19 9.28
CA GLY A 217 -10.49 0.55 8.07
C GLY A 217 -9.04 0.93 8.36
N LEU A 218 -8.81 1.81 9.34
CA LEU A 218 -7.45 2.19 9.76
C LEU A 218 -6.68 1.00 10.33
N GLY A 219 -7.33 0.19 11.19
CA GLY A 219 -6.74 -1.03 11.70
C GLY A 219 -6.34 -1.99 10.57
N PHE A 220 -7.22 -2.16 9.57
CA PHE A 220 -6.96 -3.02 8.41
C PHE A 220 -5.79 -2.53 7.55
N ILE A 221 -5.72 -1.24 7.20
CA ILE A 221 -4.65 -0.75 6.32
C ILE A 221 -3.28 -0.79 7.04
N CYS A 222 -3.25 -0.49 8.34
CA CYS A 222 -2.05 -0.65 9.15
C CYS A 222 -1.65 -2.13 9.26
N SER A 223 -2.61 -3.03 9.50
CA SER A 223 -2.34 -4.47 9.61
C SER A 223 -1.98 -5.12 8.27
N LEU A 224 -2.38 -4.53 7.14
CA LEU A 224 -2.07 -5.05 5.80
C LEU A 224 -0.57 -5.15 5.56
N SER A 225 0.20 -4.16 6.03
CA SER A 225 1.65 -4.18 5.91
C SER A 225 2.26 -5.39 6.61
N PHE A 226 1.85 -5.63 7.85
CA PHE A 226 2.26 -6.81 8.62
C PHE A 226 1.80 -8.11 7.97
N ALA A 227 0.59 -8.13 7.38
CA ALA A 227 0.07 -9.30 6.69
C ALA A 227 0.94 -9.68 5.48
N ILE A 228 1.39 -8.71 4.69
CA ILE A 228 2.25 -9.00 3.53
C ILE A 228 3.59 -9.61 4.00
N THR A 229 4.19 -9.05 5.05
CA THR A 229 5.42 -9.61 5.66
C THR A 229 5.18 -11.02 6.19
N SER A 230 4.13 -11.22 6.98
CA SER A 230 3.76 -12.53 7.52
C SER A 230 3.45 -13.57 6.43
N MET A 231 2.98 -13.17 5.24
CA MET A 231 2.78 -14.08 4.11
C MET A 231 4.11 -14.62 3.57
N SER A 232 5.11 -13.75 3.44
CA SER A 232 6.47 -14.16 3.08
C SER A 232 7.05 -15.10 4.13
N ASP A 233 6.90 -14.74 5.40
CA ASP A 233 7.43 -15.51 6.53
C ASP A 233 6.74 -16.86 6.69
N THR A 234 5.44 -16.94 6.43
CA THR A 234 4.67 -18.19 6.44
C THR A 234 5.23 -19.15 5.39
N ARG A 235 5.47 -18.66 4.17
CA ARG A 235 6.01 -19.48 3.09
C ARG A 235 7.40 -20.01 3.45
N SER A 236 8.29 -19.13 3.92
CA SER A 236 9.63 -19.52 4.35
C SER A 236 9.55 -20.53 5.49
N PHE A 237 8.74 -20.27 6.52
CA PHE A 237 8.57 -21.16 7.67
C PHE A 237 8.07 -22.57 7.30
N VAL A 238 7.11 -22.66 6.37
CA VAL A 238 6.58 -23.94 5.89
C VAL A 238 7.65 -24.72 5.11
N MET A 239 8.45 -24.03 4.29
CA MET A 239 9.45 -24.66 3.43
C MET A 239 10.77 -25.02 4.14
N SER A 240 11.19 -24.25 5.15
CA SER A 240 12.46 -24.47 5.87
C SER A 240 12.37 -25.65 6.84
N ARG A 241 13.36 -26.57 6.89
CA ARG A 241 13.36 -27.66 7.88
C ARG A 241 13.99 -27.26 9.23
N GLY A 242 14.84 -26.24 9.22
CA GLY A 242 15.49 -25.66 10.41
C GLY A 242 15.75 -24.16 10.21
N SER A 243 16.26 -23.50 11.25
CA SER A 243 16.51 -22.05 11.26
C SER A 243 17.54 -21.60 10.22
N GLU A 244 18.53 -22.44 9.90
CA GLU A 244 19.56 -22.14 8.89
C GLU A 244 19.00 -21.97 7.47
N GLN A 245 17.87 -22.62 7.18
CA GLN A 245 17.19 -22.54 5.88
C GLN A 245 16.13 -21.43 5.84
N TYR A 246 15.97 -20.67 6.92
CA TYR A 246 15.00 -19.59 7.02
C TYR A 246 15.64 -18.29 6.52
N SER A 247 15.43 -17.96 5.24
CA SER A 247 15.94 -16.72 4.66
C SER A 247 14.92 -16.01 3.77
N ILE A 248 14.87 -14.69 3.89
CA ILE A 248 14.05 -13.82 3.06
C ILE A 248 14.89 -13.38 1.87
N HIS A 249 14.50 -13.81 0.67
CA HIS A 249 15.24 -13.50 -0.55
C HIS A 249 14.89 -12.09 -1.06
N SER A 250 15.87 -11.36 -1.57
CA SER A 250 15.71 -10.01 -2.16
C SER A 250 14.81 -9.98 -3.40
N ASP A 251 14.64 -11.13 -4.06
CA ASP A 251 13.77 -11.32 -5.23
C ASP A 251 12.37 -11.84 -4.87
N SER A 252 12.02 -11.84 -3.57
CA SER A 252 10.68 -12.21 -3.09
C SER A 252 9.59 -11.24 -3.54
N ASN A 253 8.34 -11.72 -3.54
CA ASN A 253 7.16 -10.88 -3.79
C ASN A 253 7.04 -9.74 -2.76
N GLY A 254 7.43 -9.97 -1.51
CA GLY A 254 7.49 -8.92 -0.49
C GLY A 254 8.50 -7.83 -0.85
N GLY A 255 9.70 -8.22 -1.29
CA GLY A 255 10.71 -7.29 -1.81
C GLY A 255 10.22 -6.48 -3.00
N LEU A 256 9.45 -7.09 -3.91
CA LEU A 256 8.84 -6.35 -5.02
C LEU A 256 7.83 -5.31 -4.52
N LEU A 257 6.93 -5.68 -3.61
CA LEU A 257 5.92 -4.76 -3.06
C LEU A 257 6.57 -3.58 -2.32
N THR A 258 7.66 -3.81 -1.57
CA THR A 258 8.48 -2.73 -0.98
C THR A 258 9.01 -1.79 -2.06
N LYS A 259 9.58 -2.33 -3.14
CA LYS A 259 10.15 -1.53 -4.24
C LYS A 259 9.08 -0.71 -4.99
N LEU A 260 7.83 -1.18 -5.02
CA LEU A 260 6.72 -0.43 -5.62
C LEU A 260 6.16 0.68 -4.73
N LEU A 261 6.34 0.54 -3.41
CA LEU A 261 5.95 1.53 -2.41
C LEU A 261 7.13 2.38 -1.90
N THR A 262 8.37 2.13 -2.31
CA THR A 262 9.50 2.94 -1.87
C THR A 262 9.57 4.27 -2.62
N MET A 263 9.87 5.34 -1.88
CA MET A 263 10.28 6.62 -2.51
C MET A 263 11.73 6.62 -2.95
N GLY A 264 12.49 5.58 -2.60
CA GLY A 264 13.84 5.37 -3.09
C GLY A 264 13.88 5.44 -4.61
N ASN A 265 14.99 5.96 -5.12
CA ASN A 265 15.21 6.18 -6.53
C ASN A 265 15.84 4.95 -7.21
N GLY A 266 15.55 3.75 -6.74
CA GLY A 266 16.11 2.56 -7.37
C GLY A 266 15.58 2.34 -8.79
N GLN A 267 16.45 2.47 -9.78
CA GLN A 267 16.16 2.13 -11.18
C GLN A 267 16.73 0.78 -11.60
N TYR A 268 16.55 -0.22 -10.73
CA TYR A 268 16.83 -1.60 -11.11
C TYR A 268 15.66 -2.19 -11.91
N ARG A 269 15.92 -3.24 -12.69
CA ARG A 269 14.86 -4.07 -13.28
C ARG A 269 13.99 -4.65 -12.16
N LEU A 270 12.83 -4.05 -11.92
CA LEU A 270 11.91 -4.51 -10.87
C LEU A 270 11.44 -5.93 -11.14
N TYR A 271 11.13 -6.24 -12.41
CA TYR A 271 10.70 -7.57 -12.81
C TYR A 271 11.89 -8.36 -13.33
N ARG A 272 12.50 -9.14 -12.43
CA ARG A 272 13.65 -10.00 -12.75
C ARG A 272 13.20 -11.41 -13.14
N ASN A 273 12.08 -11.87 -12.59
CA ASN A 273 11.52 -13.20 -12.80
C ASN A 273 10.07 -13.12 -13.27
N GLN A 274 9.64 -14.10 -14.07
CA GLN A 274 8.28 -14.31 -14.54
C GLN A 274 7.26 -14.32 -13.38
N GLN A 275 7.67 -14.76 -12.18
CA GLN A 275 6.85 -14.71 -10.96
C GLN A 275 6.44 -13.28 -10.56
N GLN A 276 7.34 -12.30 -10.67
CA GLN A 276 7.09 -10.91 -10.27
C GLN A 276 6.17 -10.22 -11.27
N THR A 277 6.37 -10.46 -12.57
CA THR A 277 5.44 -10.02 -13.62
C THR A 277 4.06 -10.63 -13.40
N GLY A 278 4.00 -11.93 -13.10
CA GLY A 278 2.78 -12.64 -12.76
C GLY A 278 2.07 -12.04 -11.55
N LEU A 279 2.81 -11.58 -10.53
CA LEU A 279 2.24 -10.92 -9.35
C LEU A 279 1.51 -9.63 -9.74
N ILE A 280 2.11 -8.77 -10.56
CA ILE A 280 1.49 -7.50 -10.96
C ILE A 280 0.25 -7.72 -11.82
N ILE A 281 0.31 -8.66 -12.76
CA ILE A 281 -0.86 -9.07 -13.55
C ILE A 281 -1.94 -9.62 -12.62
N GLY A 282 -1.57 -10.47 -11.66
CA GLY A 282 -2.46 -11.02 -10.65
C GLY A 282 -3.13 -9.94 -9.80
N LEU A 283 -2.36 -8.94 -9.32
CA LEU A 283 -2.89 -7.80 -8.56
C LEU A 283 -3.87 -6.98 -9.40
N PHE A 284 -3.55 -6.75 -10.67
CA PHE A 284 -4.44 -6.04 -11.58
C PHE A 284 -5.76 -6.81 -11.80
N VAL A 285 -5.68 -8.12 -12.08
CA VAL A 285 -6.85 -8.98 -12.25
C VAL A 285 -7.70 -9.02 -10.98
N VAL A 286 -7.08 -9.21 -9.81
CA VAL A 286 -7.78 -9.18 -8.52
C VAL A 286 -8.46 -7.83 -8.32
N THR A 287 -7.78 -6.72 -8.62
CA THR A 287 -8.37 -5.37 -8.54
C THR A 287 -9.60 -5.23 -9.43
N CYS A 288 -9.53 -5.69 -10.67
CA CYS A 288 -10.67 -5.72 -11.59
C CYS A 288 -11.83 -6.58 -11.06
N LEU A 289 -11.54 -7.76 -10.50
CA LEU A 289 -12.54 -8.63 -9.87
C LEU A 289 -13.18 -7.97 -8.65
N LEU A 290 -12.40 -7.28 -7.82
CA LEU A 290 -12.90 -6.52 -6.67
C LEU A 290 -13.80 -5.36 -7.09
N LEU A 291 -13.42 -4.62 -8.15
CA LEU A 291 -14.27 -3.56 -8.73
C LEU A 291 -15.59 -4.13 -9.25
N TRP A 292 -15.56 -5.29 -9.90
CA TRP A 292 -16.77 -5.96 -10.37
C TRP A 292 -17.63 -6.50 -9.22
N GLY A 293 -17.01 -7.10 -8.20
CA GLY A 293 -17.66 -7.54 -6.97
C GLY A 293 -18.32 -6.39 -6.22
N GLY A 294 -17.68 -5.22 -6.17
CA GLY A 294 -18.26 -4.00 -5.60
C GLY A 294 -19.52 -3.55 -6.34
N ALA A 295 -19.57 -3.69 -7.68
CA ALA A 295 -20.78 -3.38 -8.45
C ALA A 295 -21.95 -4.31 -8.08
N TRP A 296 -21.65 -5.59 -7.87
CA TRP A 296 -22.62 -6.58 -7.42
C TRP A 296 -23.11 -6.31 -6.00
N ILE A 297 -22.21 -5.91 -5.08
CA ILE A 297 -22.55 -5.50 -3.71
C ILE A 297 -23.45 -4.26 -3.75
N TYR A 298 -23.08 -3.24 -4.52
CA TYR A 298 -23.81 -1.98 -4.63
C TYR A 298 -25.26 -2.16 -5.11
N LYS A 299 -25.48 -3.12 -6.01
CA LYS A 299 -26.84 -3.48 -6.49
C LYS A 299 -27.73 -4.01 -5.36
N ARG A 300 -27.16 -4.64 -4.34
CA ARG A 300 -27.88 -5.27 -3.22
C ARG A 300 -28.02 -4.37 -1.98
N LEU A 301 -27.56 -3.12 -2.04
CA LEU A 301 -27.68 -2.18 -0.93
C LEU A 301 -29.14 -1.77 -0.70
N SER A 302 -29.63 -1.99 0.52
CA SER A 302 -30.93 -1.50 0.97
C SER A 302 -30.77 -0.21 1.79
N LEU A 303 -31.72 0.71 1.66
CA LEU A 303 -31.79 1.93 2.48
C LEU A 303 -32.19 1.64 3.94
N GLU A 304 -32.81 0.49 4.20
CA GLU A 304 -33.32 0.11 5.53
C GLU A 304 -32.19 -0.27 6.50
N ASN A 305 -31.08 -0.81 5.99
CA ASN A 305 -29.96 -1.31 6.81
C ASN A 305 -28.85 -0.26 7.02
N LYS A 306 -29.15 1.02 6.76
CA LYS A 306 -28.18 2.11 6.69
C LYS A 306 -27.29 2.27 7.93
N ASN A 307 -27.84 1.99 9.12
CA ASN A 307 -27.15 2.12 10.40
C ASN A 307 -26.69 0.77 10.99
N GLN A 308 -26.84 -0.33 10.26
CA GLN A 308 -26.32 -1.62 10.69
C GLN A 308 -24.80 -1.67 10.59
N LEU A 309 -24.19 -2.56 11.35
CA LEU A 309 -22.72 -2.72 11.36
C LEU A 309 -22.20 -3.12 9.98
N VAL A 310 -22.88 -4.08 9.35
CA VAL A 310 -22.69 -4.48 7.95
C VAL A 310 -23.95 -4.16 7.18
N GLN A 311 -23.83 -3.53 6.01
CA GLN A 311 -24.99 -3.09 5.23
C GLN A 311 -25.85 -4.24 4.67
N ILE A 312 -25.21 -5.39 4.43
CA ILE A 312 -25.86 -6.59 3.92
C ILE A 312 -25.76 -7.65 5.01
N ALA A 313 -26.91 -8.03 5.58
CA ALA A 313 -26.97 -8.98 6.70
C ALA A 313 -26.23 -10.30 6.40
N GLY A 314 -26.31 -10.79 5.15
CA GLY A 314 -25.61 -11.99 4.69
C GLY A 314 -24.08 -11.91 4.79
N PHE A 315 -23.48 -10.71 4.79
CA PHE A 315 -22.03 -10.54 4.94
C PHE A 315 -21.55 -10.46 6.38
N LYS A 316 -22.45 -10.36 7.37
CA LYS A 316 -22.07 -10.24 8.77
C LYS A 316 -21.25 -11.44 9.26
N LYS A 317 -21.75 -12.67 9.07
CA LYS A 317 -21.04 -13.89 9.50
C LYS A 317 -19.76 -14.15 8.69
N PRO A 318 -19.77 -14.08 7.34
CA PRO A 318 -18.55 -14.21 6.56
C PRO A 318 -17.47 -13.21 6.94
N LEU A 319 -17.82 -11.94 7.20
CA LEU A 319 -16.87 -10.91 7.60
C LEU A 319 -16.20 -11.25 8.95
N VAL A 320 -16.97 -11.73 9.93
CA VAL A 320 -16.41 -12.16 11.22
C VAL A 320 -15.50 -13.36 11.07
N VAL A 321 -15.89 -14.37 10.29
CA VAL A 321 -15.07 -15.56 10.07
C VAL A 321 -13.77 -15.19 9.37
N ILE A 322 -13.84 -14.46 8.25
CA ILE A 322 -12.65 -14.04 7.49
C ILE A 322 -11.76 -13.14 8.35
N GLY A 323 -12.34 -12.16 9.05
CA GLY A 323 -11.59 -11.27 9.93
C GLY A 323 -10.90 -12.01 11.08
N THR A 324 -11.56 -13.02 11.64
CA THR A 324 -11.01 -13.87 12.70
C THR A 324 -9.84 -14.69 12.18
N LEU A 325 -9.99 -15.36 11.04
CA LEU A 325 -8.92 -16.13 10.42
C LEU A 325 -7.73 -15.24 10.04
N TYR A 326 -8.01 -14.07 9.47
CA TYR A 326 -7.00 -13.08 9.10
C TYR A 326 -6.18 -12.62 10.32
N LEU A 327 -6.85 -12.15 11.39
CA LEU A 327 -6.17 -11.67 12.58
C LEU A 327 -5.48 -12.79 13.36
N ALA A 328 -6.07 -13.98 13.41
CA ALA A 328 -5.48 -15.12 14.11
C ALA A 328 -4.18 -15.58 13.44
N TRP A 329 -4.19 -15.64 12.11
CA TRP A 329 -2.99 -15.92 11.32
C TRP A 329 -1.96 -14.80 11.47
N LEU A 330 -2.38 -13.53 11.35
CA LEU A 330 -1.49 -12.38 11.49
C LEU A 330 -0.78 -12.37 12.84
N PHE A 331 -1.52 -12.52 13.94
CA PHE A 331 -0.95 -12.56 15.30
C PHE A 331 -0.19 -13.85 15.59
N GLY A 332 -0.48 -14.94 14.88
CA GLY A 332 0.27 -16.19 15.01
C GLY A 332 1.62 -16.13 14.33
N MET A 333 1.71 -15.46 13.18
CA MET A 333 2.92 -15.39 12.35
C MET A 333 3.83 -14.21 12.66
N ASN A 334 3.39 -13.25 13.47
CA ASN A 334 4.12 -12.02 13.71
C ASN A 334 4.79 -12.03 15.10
N GLY A 335 6.11 -11.83 15.12
CA GLY A 335 6.94 -11.82 16.32
C GLY A 335 6.56 -10.81 17.40
N VAL A 336 5.75 -9.79 17.06
CA VAL A 336 5.23 -8.82 18.04
C VAL A 336 4.12 -9.44 18.90
N PHE A 337 3.36 -10.38 18.34
CA PHE A 337 2.16 -10.95 18.98
C PHE A 337 2.30 -12.45 19.32
N SER A 338 3.36 -13.10 18.82
CA SER A 338 3.72 -14.50 19.08
C SER A 338 5.24 -14.69 19.08
N ARG A 339 5.73 -15.90 19.40
CA ARG A 339 7.13 -16.26 19.16
C ARG A 339 7.44 -16.17 17.67
N GLN A 340 8.62 -15.64 17.33
CA GLN A 340 9.01 -15.51 15.93
C GLN A 340 9.07 -16.90 15.27
N PRO A 341 8.62 -17.04 14.01
CA PRO A 341 8.71 -18.31 13.28
C PRO A 341 10.14 -18.88 13.26
N TYR A 342 11.14 -18.01 13.26
CA TYR A 342 12.54 -18.37 13.38
C TYR A 342 12.87 -19.12 14.69
N GLU A 343 12.38 -18.65 15.84
CA GLU A 343 12.62 -19.29 17.14
C GLU A 343 11.96 -20.67 17.22
N LEU A 344 10.75 -20.80 16.68
CA LEU A 344 10.05 -22.08 16.61
C LEU A 344 10.80 -23.08 15.73
N LEU A 345 11.44 -22.62 14.66
CA LEU A 345 12.33 -23.44 13.83
C LEU A 345 13.61 -23.83 14.57
N ALA A 346 14.24 -22.90 15.27
CA ALA A 346 15.47 -23.15 16.03
C ALA A 346 15.25 -24.20 17.13
N ASN A 347 14.11 -24.15 17.82
CA ASN A 347 13.76 -25.08 18.89
C ASN A 347 13.07 -26.36 18.40
N HIS A 348 12.89 -26.54 17.08
CA HIS A 348 12.18 -27.69 16.50
C HIS A 348 10.69 -27.80 16.94
N GLU A 349 10.08 -26.68 17.30
CA GLU A 349 8.74 -26.55 17.88
C GLU A 349 7.67 -26.15 16.83
N LYS A 350 7.81 -26.58 15.57
CA LYS A 350 6.89 -26.14 14.50
C LYS A 350 5.41 -26.33 14.82
N ILE A 351 5.07 -27.41 15.52
CA ILE A 351 3.68 -27.75 15.86
C ILE A 351 3.05 -26.75 16.84
N VAL A 352 3.86 -26.03 17.62
CA VAL A 352 3.38 -24.99 18.55
C VAL A 352 2.71 -23.84 17.80
N LEU A 353 3.14 -23.53 16.57
CA LEU A 353 2.50 -22.50 15.75
C LEU A 353 1.03 -22.84 15.47
N VAL A 354 0.70 -24.11 15.21
CA VAL A 354 -0.68 -24.56 14.97
C VAL A 354 -1.53 -24.31 16.21
N TRP A 355 -1.00 -24.64 17.40
CA TRP A 355 -1.66 -24.35 18.67
C TRP A 355 -1.88 -22.85 18.90
N VAL A 356 -0.88 -22.01 18.59
CA VAL A 356 -1.00 -20.55 18.69
C VAL A 356 -2.10 -20.02 17.77
N ILE A 357 -2.14 -20.48 16.52
CA ILE A 357 -3.18 -20.07 15.55
C ILE A 357 -4.56 -20.52 16.01
N LEU A 358 -4.73 -21.78 16.46
CA LEU A 358 -6.00 -22.30 16.96
C LEU A 358 -6.50 -21.52 18.17
N ARG A 359 -5.62 -21.26 19.16
CA ARG A 359 -5.91 -20.41 20.31
C ARG A 359 -6.38 -19.03 19.88
N ASN A 360 -5.68 -18.40 18.93
CA ASN A 360 -6.03 -17.08 18.43
C ASN A 360 -7.40 -17.09 17.70
N ILE A 361 -7.72 -18.13 16.92
CA ILE A 361 -9.03 -18.29 16.28
C ILE A 361 -10.15 -18.30 17.33
N VAL A 362 -9.97 -19.05 18.42
CA VAL A 362 -10.98 -19.13 19.49
C VAL A 362 -11.16 -17.77 20.18
N ILE A 363 -10.08 -17.14 20.63
CA ILE A 363 -10.15 -15.87 21.38
C ILE A 363 -10.72 -14.76 20.49
N ILE A 364 -10.16 -14.56 19.30
CA ILE A 364 -10.60 -13.51 18.37
C ILE A 364 -12.01 -13.80 17.87
N GLY A 365 -12.35 -15.07 17.64
CA GLY A 365 -13.69 -15.49 17.24
C GLY A 365 -14.75 -15.15 18.29
N ILE A 366 -14.46 -15.39 19.58
CA ILE A 366 -15.33 -14.99 20.69
C ILE A 366 -15.51 -13.48 20.70
N ILE A 367 -14.43 -12.70 20.60
CA ILE A 367 -14.49 -11.22 20.57
C ILE A 367 -15.30 -10.71 19.37
N GLY A 368 -15.06 -11.26 18.18
CA GLY A 368 -15.77 -10.89 16.95
C GLY A 368 -17.25 -11.24 17.01
N TRP A 369 -17.59 -12.40 17.56
CA TRP A 369 -18.97 -12.81 17.79
C TRP A 369 -19.66 -11.88 18.79
N LEU A 370 -19.02 -11.60 19.93
CA LEU A 370 -19.53 -10.66 20.94
C LEU A 370 -19.80 -9.28 20.32
N TYR A 371 -18.84 -8.72 19.59
CA TYR A 371 -18.95 -7.40 18.97
C TYR A 371 -20.08 -7.29 17.95
N THR A 372 -20.33 -8.38 17.19
CA THR A 372 -21.30 -8.37 16.10
C THR A 372 -22.71 -8.79 16.55
N GLU A 373 -22.86 -9.78 17.41
CA GLU A 373 -24.18 -10.22 17.91
C GLU A 373 -24.67 -9.39 19.10
N ARG A 374 -23.76 -8.73 19.84
CA ARG A 374 -24.06 -7.89 21.01
C ARG A 374 -25.10 -8.54 21.94
N PRO A 375 -24.87 -9.79 22.40
CA PRO A 375 -25.86 -10.54 23.18
C PRO A 375 -26.36 -9.77 24.42
N TRP A 376 -25.50 -8.96 25.04
CA TRP A 376 -25.85 -8.11 26.19
C TRP A 376 -26.95 -7.07 25.91
N GLN A 377 -27.11 -6.62 24.67
CA GLN A 377 -28.21 -5.69 24.31
C GLN A 377 -29.57 -6.40 24.30
N ARG A 378 -29.62 -7.71 24.01
CA ARG A 378 -30.86 -8.50 24.06
C ARG A 378 -31.34 -8.73 25.49
N PHE A 379 -30.40 -8.86 26.45
CA PHE A 379 -30.75 -9.00 27.87
C PHE A 379 -31.35 -7.73 28.48
N LYS A 380 -30.99 -6.54 28.00
CA LYS A 380 -31.54 -5.27 28.50
C LYS A 380 -33.00 -5.08 28.09
N ASN A 381 -33.38 -5.50 26.88
CA ASN A 381 -34.77 -5.38 26.40
C ASN A 381 -35.71 -6.39 27.06
N ARG A 382 -35.22 -7.56 27.53
CA ARG A 382 -36.02 -8.55 28.28
C ARG A 382 -36.31 -8.19 29.73
N ARG A 383 -35.62 -7.19 30.30
CA ARG A 383 -35.90 -6.68 31.66
C ARG A 383 -36.85 -5.47 31.68
N LEU A 384 -37.21 -4.97 30.50
CA LEU A 384 -38.11 -3.81 30.31
C LEU A 384 -39.47 -4.23 29.71
N SER A 385 -39.65 -5.53 29.46
CA SER A 385 -40.93 -6.21 29.17
C SER A 385 -41.28 -7.08 30.36
#